data_AF-A0AA38I4H3-F1
#
_entry.id   AF-A0AA38I4H3-F1
#
_cell.length_a   1.000
_cell.length_b   1.000
_cell.length_c   1.000
_cell.angle_alpha   90.00
_cell.angle_beta   90.00
_cell.angle_gamma   90.00
#
_symmetry.space_group_name_H-M   'P 1'
#
loop_
_entity.id
_entity.type
_entity.pdbx_description
1 polymer ?
#
loop_
_entity_poly.entity_id
_entity_poly.type
_entity_poly.pdbx_seq_one_letter_code
_entity_poly.pdbx_strand_id
1 'polypeptide(L)'
;MYLDRESAKEKKIIARFKCGNEERNNTFWVSEGETMCRICGEGRETIEHMLHDCEECKVRESVREILNEDGRGVEWRTRLRLGQGGRREKKSYLAFKMFYLVFVN
;
A
#
# COMPACT_ATOMS: atom_id res chain seq x y z
N MET A 1 -12.43 -21.24 -19.13
CA MET A 1 -11.22 -20.41 -19.10
C MET A 1 -10.98 -20.03 -17.64
N TYR A 2 -10.10 -20.75 -16.93
CA TYR A 2 -9.79 -20.43 -15.53
C TYR A 2 -8.68 -19.38 -15.53
N LEU A 3 -8.94 -18.22 -14.92
CA LEU A 3 -7.85 -17.30 -14.56
C LEU A 3 -6.86 -18.10 -13.72
N ASP A 4 -5.57 -18.04 -14.06
CA ASP A 4 -4.55 -18.65 -13.20
C ASP A 4 -4.65 -18.05 -11.79
N ARG A 5 -4.28 -18.83 -10.78
CA ARG A 5 -4.47 -18.44 -9.38
C ARG A 5 -3.78 -17.12 -9.03
N GLU A 6 -2.65 -16.81 -9.65
CA GLU A 6 -1.89 -15.58 -9.38
C GLU A 6 -2.56 -14.37 -10.02
N SER A 7 -3.00 -14.44 -11.29
CA SER A 7 -3.76 -13.33 -11.90
C SER A 7 -5.11 -13.09 -11.22
N ALA A 8 -5.78 -14.14 -10.74
CA ALA A 8 -7.03 -14.01 -9.99
C ALA A 8 -6.82 -13.32 -8.63
N LYS A 9 -5.69 -13.57 -7.95
CA LYS A 9 -5.34 -12.85 -6.72
C LYS A 9 -5.09 -11.38 -7.04
N GLU A 10 -4.26 -11.08 -8.03
CA GLU A 10 -3.88 -9.71 -8.36
C GLU A 10 -5.09 -8.84 -8.73
N LYS A 11 -6.01 -9.39 -9.54
CA LYS A 11 -7.27 -8.71 -9.89
C LYS A 11 -8.13 -8.39 -8.66
N LYS A 12 -8.18 -9.28 -7.66
CA LYS A 12 -8.87 -9.00 -6.38
C LYS A 12 -8.19 -7.89 -5.60
N ILE A 13 -6.86 -7.81 -5.63
CA ILE A 13 -6.11 -6.71 -4.99
C ILE A 13 -6.51 -5.39 -5.62
N ILE A 14 -6.42 -5.31 -6.95
CA ILE A 14 -6.76 -4.10 -7.70
C ILE A 14 -8.21 -3.67 -7.44
N ALA A 15 -9.16 -4.61 -7.43
CA ALA A 15 -10.56 -4.33 -7.13
C ALA A 15 -10.75 -3.74 -5.72
N ARG A 16 -10.06 -4.28 -4.70
CA ARG A 16 -10.12 -3.75 -3.33
C ARG A 16 -9.61 -2.32 -3.25
N PHE A 17 -8.50 -1.99 -3.91
CA PHE A 17 -8.01 -0.62 -3.95
C PHE A 17 -8.99 0.33 -4.67
N LYS A 18 -9.54 -0.10 -5.82
CA LYS A 18 -10.55 0.70 -6.56
C LYS A 18 -11.80 1.00 -5.74
N CYS A 19 -12.18 0.08 -4.85
CA CYS A 19 -13.32 0.22 -3.96
C CYS A 19 -12.97 0.87 -2.60
N GLY A 20 -11.72 1.33 -2.40
CA GLY A 20 -11.29 1.97 -1.16
C GLY A 20 -11.18 1.03 0.05
N ASN A 21 -11.18 -0.29 -0.15
CA ASN A 21 -11.10 -1.26 0.96
C ASN A 21 -9.75 -1.25 1.70
N GLU A 22 -8.72 -0.65 1.10
CA GLU A 22 -7.37 -0.57 1.68
C GLU A 22 -7.16 0.71 2.51
N GLU A 23 -8.15 1.61 2.53
CA GLU A 23 -8.18 2.83 3.32
C GLU A 23 -8.80 2.56 4.69
N ARG A 24 -8.03 2.76 5.76
CA ARG A 24 -8.58 2.65 7.11
C ARG A 24 -9.66 3.70 7.40
N ASN A 25 -9.56 4.88 6.77
CA ASN A 25 -10.59 5.91 6.85
C ASN A 25 -11.95 5.51 6.23
N ASN A 26 -11.97 4.51 5.34
CA ASN A 26 -13.20 3.99 4.74
C ASN A 26 -13.88 2.90 5.60
N THR A 27 -13.42 2.72 6.85
CA THR A 27 -13.94 1.70 7.76
C THR A 27 -14.94 2.30 8.74
N PHE A 28 -16.23 1.97 8.58
CA PHE A 28 -17.31 2.59 9.38
C PHE A 28 -17.21 2.32 10.89
N TRP A 29 -16.54 1.24 11.30
CA TRP A 29 -16.42 0.82 12.70
C TRP A 29 -15.15 1.31 13.40
N VAL A 30 -14.32 2.11 12.72
CA VAL A 30 -13.12 2.72 13.31
C VAL A 30 -13.47 4.13 13.77
N SER A 31 -13.11 4.46 15.01
CA SER A 31 -13.36 5.81 15.54
C SER A 31 -12.56 6.86 14.76
N GLU A 32 -13.07 8.10 14.62
CA GLU A 32 -12.41 9.13 13.78
C GLU A 32 -10.93 9.36 14.15
N GLY A 33 -10.56 9.21 15.42
CA GLY A 33 -9.18 9.34 15.90
C GLY A 33 -8.25 8.15 15.56
N GLU A 34 -8.81 7.00 15.21
CA GLU A 34 -8.07 5.80 14.81
C GLU A 34 -7.91 5.66 13.29
N THR A 35 -8.38 6.65 12.52
CA THR A 35 -8.24 6.69 11.06
C THR A 35 -6.86 7.13 10.60
N MET A 36 -5.91 7.33 11.52
CA MET A 36 -4.57 7.80 11.15
C MET A 36 -3.83 6.80 10.24
N CYS A 37 -2.98 7.32 9.36
CA CYS A 37 -2.13 6.51 8.50
C CYS A 37 -1.35 5.47 9.30
N ARG A 38 -1.59 4.19 9.03
CA ARG A 38 -0.90 3.07 9.70
C ARG A 38 0.59 2.99 9.41
N ILE A 39 1.07 3.72 8.39
CA ILE A 39 2.45 3.65 7.92
C ILE A 39 3.29 4.74 8.60
N CYS A 40 2.91 6.01 8.45
CA CYS A 40 3.63 7.13 9.07
C CYS A 40 3.09 7.54 10.44
N GLY A 41 1.84 7.17 10.77
CA GLY A 41 1.18 7.60 12.00
C GLY A 41 0.63 9.03 11.96
N GLU A 42 0.58 9.67 10.79
CA GLU A 42 0.17 11.07 10.62
C GLU A 42 -0.91 11.21 9.53
N GLY A 43 -1.79 12.20 9.64
CA GLY A 43 -2.88 12.42 8.69
C GLY A 43 -3.92 11.29 8.69
N ARG A 44 -5.02 11.48 7.95
CA ARG A 44 -6.02 10.41 7.74
C ARG A 44 -5.51 9.42 6.70
N GLU A 45 -5.73 8.13 6.93
CA GLU A 45 -5.33 7.06 6.01
C GLU A 45 -6.30 6.95 4.82
N THR A 46 -6.08 7.80 3.82
CA THR A 46 -6.69 7.69 2.49
C THR A 46 -5.64 7.29 1.45
N ILE A 47 -6.09 6.82 0.29
CA ILE A 47 -5.20 6.52 -0.84
C ILE A 47 -4.46 7.80 -1.28
N GLU A 48 -5.11 8.95 -1.26
CA GLU A 48 -4.47 10.24 -1.58
C GLU A 48 -3.30 10.52 -0.63
N HIS A 49 -3.53 10.37 0.68
CA HIS A 49 -2.45 10.52 1.65
C HIS A 49 -1.33 9.52 1.37
N MET A 50 -1.64 8.24 1.15
CA MET A 50 -0.63 7.20 0.92
C MET A 50 0.17 7.41 -0.37
N LEU A 51 -0.42 8.05 -1.39
CA LEU A 51 0.22 8.28 -2.68
C LEU A 51 1.02 9.58 -2.74
N HIS A 52 0.54 10.64 -2.09
CA HIS A 52 1.06 11.99 -2.29
C HIS A 52 1.69 12.58 -1.03
N ASP A 53 1.11 12.31 0.15
CA ASP A 53 1.48 13.00 1.39
C ASP A 53 2.34 12.13 2.33
N CYS A 54 2.23 10.81 2.23
CA CYS A 54 2.93 9.87 3.10
C CYS A 54 4.38 9.69 2.62
N GLU A 55 5.32 10.36 3.27
CA GLU A 55 6.76 10.29 2.92
C GLU A 55 7.31 8.85 2.85
N GLU A 56 6.75 7.91 3.59
CA GLU A 56 7.19 6.50 3.59
C GLU A 56 6.62 5.67 2.42
N CYS A 57 5.56 6.14 1.75
CA CYS A 57 4.86 5.38 0.70
C CYS A 57 4.59 6.13 -0.59
N LYS A 58 4.83 7.45 -0.61
CA LYS A 58 4.59 8.29 -1.77
C LYS A 58 5.31 7.76 -2.99
N VAL A 59 4.67 7.96 -4.12
CA VAL A 59 5.12 7.48 -5.42
C VAL A 59 4.89 8.56 -6.45
N ARG A 60 5.67 8.52 -7.54
CA ARG A 60 5.55 9.50 -8.62
C ARG A 60 4.48 9.09 -9.63
N GLU A 61 4.20 7.80 -9.67
CA GLU A 61 3.19 7.18 -10.51
C GLU A 61 1.78 7.62 -10.12
N SER A 62 0.92 7.72 -11.12
CA SER A 62 -0.48 8.05 -10.92
C SER A 62 -1.27 6.88 -10.32
N VAL A 63 -2.39 7.16 -9.64
CA VAL A 63 -3.37 6.15 -9.20
C VAL A 63 -3.71 5.17 -10.33
N ARG A 64 -3.87 5.68 -11.55
CA ARG A 64 -4.24 4.89 -12.73
C ARG A 64 -3.16 3.86 -13.09
N GLU A 65 -1.89 4.23 -12.98
CA GLU A 65 -0.77 3.33 -13.23
C GLU A 65 -0.63 2.31 -12.10
N ILE A 66 -0.83 2.76 -10.87
CA ILE A 66 -0.75 1.91 -9.66
C ILE A 66 -1.91 0.92 -9.58
N LEU A 67 -3.05 1.19 -10.22
CA LEU A 67 -4.21 0.29 -10.26
C LEU A 67 -4.40 -0.41 -11.61
N ASN A 68 -3.37 -0.38 -12.46
CA ASN A 68 -3.36 -1.10 -13.72
C ASN A 68 -3.16 -2.62 -13.50
N GLU A 69 -3.76 -3.41 -14.38
CA GLU A 69 -3.68 -4.87 -14.43
C GLU A 69 -2.42 -5.39 -15.14
N ASP A 70 -1.67 -4.50 -15.82
CA ASP A 70 -0.42 -4.83 -16.51
C ASP A 70 0.78 -5.11 -15.58
N GLY A 71 0.58 -5.00 -14.27
CA GLY A 71 1.56 -5.35 -13.25
C GLY A 71 2.43 -4.19 -12.75
N ARG A 72 2.38 -3.00 -13.37
CA ARG A 72 3.21 -1.85 -12.97
C ARG A 72 3.03 -1.41 -11.53
N GLY A 73 1.82 -1.58 -10.97
CA GLY A 73 1.51 -1.22 -9.58
C GLY A 73 1.71 -2.32 -8.53
N VAL A 74 2.16 -3.52 -8.90
CA VAL A 74 2.21 -4.68 -7.99
C VAL A 74 3.14 -4.43 -6.80
N GLU A 75 4.32 -3.86 -7.05
CA GLU A 75 5.31 -3.61 -6.01
C GLU A 75 4.76 -2.67 -4.92
N TRP A 76 4.16 -1.55 -5.34
CA TRP A 76 3.58 -0.59 -4.40
C TRP A 76 2.44 -1.20 -3.58
N ARG A 77 1.49 -1.90 -4.23
CA ARG A 77 0.37 -2.56 -3.55
C ARG A 77 0.85 -3.60 -2.54
N THR A 78 1.90 -4.34 -2.89
CA THR A 78 2.52 -5.34 -2.02
C THR A 78 3.20 -4.69 -0.82
N ARG A 79 4.04 -3.66 -1.06
CA ARG A 79 4.71 -2.88 -0.01
C ARG A 79 3.73 -2.33 1.01
N LEU A 80 2.64 -1.74 0.53
CA LEU A 80 1.63 -1.11 1.37
C LEU A 80 0.93 -2.13 2.28
N ARG A 81 0.66 -3.34 1.77
CA ARG A 81 0.11 -4.44 2.57
C ARG A 81 1.10 -5.05 3.54
N LEU A 82 2.39 -5.12 3.20
CA LEU A 82 3.42 -5.52 4.15
C LEU A 82 3.53 -4.53 5.32
N GLY A 83 3.24 -3.24 5.07
CA GLY A 83 3.09 -2.23 6.12
C GLY A 83 1.87 -2.41 7.04
N GLN A 84 0.92 -3.30 6.71
CA GLN A 84 -0.23 -3.63 7.57
C GLN A 84 0.17 -4.57 8.74
N GLY A 85 1.37 -5.16 8.73
CA GLY A 85 1.90 -5.99 9.81
C GLY A 85 2.40 -5.16 10.99
N GLY A 86 1.66 -5.14 12.11
CA GLY A 86 1.99 -4.34 13.28
C GLY A 86 3.41 -4.58 13.85
N ARG A 87 3.94 -3.55 14.54
CA ARG A 87 5.14 -3.37 15.43
C ARG A 87 6.33 -4.37 15.42
N ARG A 88 6.16 -5.65 15.11
CA ARG A 88 7.16 -6.74 15.14
C ARG A 88 8.08 -6.82 13.92
N GLU A 89 7.72 -6.21 12.79
CA GLU A 89 8.47 -6.31 11.52
C GLU A 89 9.21 -5.03 11.12
N LYS A 90 9.41 -4.06 12.03
CA LYS A 90 10.28 -2.90 11.74
C LYS A 90 11.69 -3.30 11.31
N LYS A 91 12.15 -4.52 11.64
CA LYS A 91 13.45 -5.06 11.24
C LYS A 91 13.54 -5.45 9.75
N SER A 92 12.45 -5.87 9.10
CA SER A 92 12.47 -6.25 7.68
C SER A 92 12.45 -5.03 6.76
N TYR A 93 11.64 -4.01 7.11
CA TYR A 93 11.60 -2.73 6.41
C TYR A 93 12.92 -1.97 6.45
N LEU A 94 13.58 -1.91 7.62
CA LEU A 94 14.91 -1.32 7.76
C LEU A 94 15.98 -2.12 7.00
N ALA A 95 15.90 -3.46 6.99
CA ALA A 95 16.81 -4.30 6.22
C ALA A 95 16.67 -4.07 4.70
N PHE A 96 15.44 -3.87 4.21
CA PHE A 96 15.19 -3.58 2.79
C PHE A 96 15.57 -2.15 2.40
N LYS A 97 15.30 -1.15 3.26
CA LYS A 97 15.73 0.25 3.07
C LYS A 97 17.26 0.36 3.04
N MET A 98 17.96 -0.40 3.90
CA MET A 98 19.42 -0.57 3.86
C MET A 98 19.90 -1.21 2.55
N PHE A 99 19.23 -2.25 2.07
CA PHE A 99 19.64 -2.93 0.82
C PHE A 99 19.50 -2.01 -0.40
N TYR A 100 18.40 -1.27 -0.50
CA TYR A 100 18.15 -0.37 -1.62
C TYR A 100 19.06 0.86 -1.61
N LEU A 101 19.37 1.43 -0.44
CA LEU A 101 20.32 2.54 -0.31
C LEU A 101 21.77 2.14 -0.62
N VAL A 102 22.15 0.88 -0.39
CA VAL A 102 23.51 0.37 -0.62
C VAL A 102 23.72 -0.15 -2.06
N PHE A 103 22.66 -0.59 -2.76
CA PHE A 103 22.77 -1.18 -4.11
C PHE A 103 22.17 -0.32 -5.23
N VAL A 104 21.43 0.75 -4.94
CA VAL A 104 20.78 1.63 -5.93
C VAL A 104 21.19 3.10 -5.74
N ASN A 105 22.48 3.32 -5.43
CA ASN A 105 23.16 4.61 -5.69
C ASN A 105 24.30 4.38 -6.70
#